data_AF-A0A448YRT4-F1
#
_entry.id   AF-A0A448YRT4-F1
#
_cell.length_a   1.000
_cell.length_b   1.000
_cell.length_c   1.000
_cell.angle_alpha   90.00
_cell.angle_beta   90.00
_cell.angle_gamma   90.00
#
_symmetry.space_group_name_H-M   'P 1'
#
loop_
_entity.id
_entity.type
_entity.pdbx_description
1 polymer ?
#
loop_
_entity_poly.entity_id
_entity_poly.type
_entity_poly.pdbx_seq_one_letter_code
_entity_poly.pdbx_strand_id
1 'polypeptide(L)'
;MSDTSLTGFGGFNVDTLKTLKIDNNRFLERIDSSVKEISGDLIIAANARNLKVSLPELKWVKTAMIKDTEEVNLDELQVVQSSAEFIENHFRDLKLPKLKSTGTTLSLIDNKRLERAEFPSLVEVGGGLMVINNDKLNQIDFFSQLKSVGGAIELEGDIDENKFKQLKVVKGSAIMKSSSNKFDCKDWVDNEVSSVVRGGKIECGSGDSEFTEVIHLDESGERTSRSTGRNSAKTSKNGSSIIDSSGVGGNSDMLSLGMALVVVAGIVIG
;
A
#
# COMPACT_ATOMS: atom_id res chain seq x y z
N MET A 1 7.72 9.83 21.07
CA MET A 1 6.90 10.08 22.26
C MET A 1 6.02 8.87 22.44
N SER A 2 6.17 8.19 23.56
CA SER A 2 5.55 6.89 23.78
C SER A 2 5.15 6.71 25.23
N ASP A 3 4.16 5.85 25.50
CA ASP A 3 3.73 5.46 26.84
C ASP A 3 3.25 6.64 27.72
N THR A 4 2.64 7.63 27.09
CA THR A 4 2.12 8.81 27.80
C THR A 4 0.64 8.67 28.15
N SER A 5 0.20 9.43 29.17
CA SER A 5 -1.22 9.61 29.49
C SER A 5 -1.84 10.86 28.86
N LEU A 6 -1.18 11.41 27.83
CA LEU A 6 -1.67 12.60 27.12
C LEU A 6 -2.89 12.24 26.27
N THR A 7 -3.89 13.12 26.27
CA THR A 7 -5.06 13.00 25.40
C THR A 7 -4.91 13.79 24.10
N GLY A 8 -4.01 14.77 24.07
CA GLY A 8 -3.66 15.52 22.88
C GLY A 8 -2.18 15.91 22.86
N PHE A 9 -1.65 16.05 21.64
CA PHE A 9 -0.33 16.58 21.37
C PHE A 9 -0.46 17.76 20.40
N GLY A 10 -0.21 18.96 20.90
CA GLY A 10 0.11 20.11 20.05
C GLY A 10 1.61 20.08 19.80
N GLY A 11 2.00 19.98 18.53
CA GLY A 11 3.36 19.89 18.08
C GLY A 11 4.22 21.06 18.51
N PHE A 12 5.52 20.94 18.24
CA PHE A 12 6.43 22.06 18.40
C PHE A 12 6.15 23.06 17.28
N ASN A 13 6.18 24.36 17.60
CA ASN A 13 6.16 25.42 16.59
C ASN A 13 7.53 25.50 15.90
N VAL A 14 7.81 24.52 15.04
CA VAL A 14 9.05 24.40 14.28
C VAL A 14 8.72 24.04 12.83
N ASP A 15 9.48 24.61 11.90
CA ASP A 15 9.29 24.33 10.47
C ASP A 15 9.82 22.94 10.08
N THR A 16 10.87 22.45 10.76
CA THR A 16 11.54 21.20 10.40
C THR A 16 11.77 20.33 11.62
N LEU A 17 11.51 19.03 11.47
CA LEU A 17 11.89 17.98 12.42
C LEU A 17 12.78 16.96 11.71
N LYS A 18 13.60 16.26 12.48
CA LYS A 18 14.25 15.04 11.99
C LYS A 18 13.31 13.85 12.04
N THR A 19 12.62 13.69 13.16
CA THR A 19 11.74 12.55 13.39
C THR A 19 10.53 13.03 14.18
N LEU A 20 9.34 12.64 13.73
CA LEU A 20 8.11 12.75 14.49
C LEU A 20 7.56 11.34 14.71
N LYS A 21 7.95 10.73 15.82
CA LYS A 21 7.47 9.40 16.22
C LYS A 21 6.55 9.53 17.41
N ILE A 22 5.28 9.16 17.25
CA ILE A 22 4.26 9.17 18.31
C ILE A 22 3.56 7.81 18.29
N ASP A 23 3.92 6.97 19.25
CA ASP A 23 3.45 5.58 19.30
C ASP A 23 3.12 5.11 20.71
N ASN A 24 2.25 4.12 20.84
CA ASN A 24 1.92 3.49 22.12
C ASN A 24 1.34 4.48 23.17
N ASN A 25 0.41 5.36 22.75
CA ASN A 25 -0.29 6.29 23.63
C ASN A 25 -1.80 6.00 23.60
N ARG A 26 -2.25 5.07 24.45
CA ARG A 26 -3.63 4.54 24.48
C ARG A 26 -4.72 5.61 24.63
N PHE A 27 -4.41 6.73 25.25
CA PHE A 27 -5.35 7.82 25.51
C PHE A 27 -5.21 9.00 24.55
N LEU A 28 -4.23 8.97 23.64
CA LEU A 28 -3.95 10.09 22.75
C LEU A 28 -4.92 10.09 21.57
N GLU A 29 -5.86 11.03 21.58
CA GLU A 29 -6.94 11.15 20.60
C GLU A 29 -6.64 12.20 19.53
N ARG A 30 -5.65 13.08 19.74
CA ARG A 30 -5.35 14.19 18.83
C ARG A 30 -3.86 14.49 18.70
N ILE A 31 -3.40 14.65 17.47
CA ILE A 31 -2.05 15.13 17.13
C ILE A 31 -2.23 16.28 16.13
N ASP A 32 -1.80 17.48 16.49
CA ASP A 32 -1.74 18.63 15.58
C ASP A 32 -0.30 19.13 15.49
N SER A 33 0.20 19.51 14.32
CA SER A 33 1.50 20.19 14.21
C SER A 33 1.56 21.04 12.94
N SER A 34 2.26 22.18 13.03
CA SER A 34 2.54 23.08 11.90
C SER A 34 3.86 22.76 11.20
N VAL A 35 4.47 21.61 11.49
CA VAL A 35 5.73 21.19 10.86
C VAL A 35 5.58 21.11 9.34
N LYS A 36 6.54 21.70 8.62
CA LYS A 36 6.55 21.76 7.15
C LYS A 36 7.39 20.65 6.54
N GLU A 37 8.42 20.21 7.25
CA GLU A 37 9.35 19.19 6.78
C GLU A 37 9.74 18.22 7.89
N ILE A 38 9.71 16.91 7.59
CA ILE A 38 10.26 15.87 8.45
C ILE A 38 11.37 15.17 7.67
N SER A 39 12.62 15.57 7.92
CA SER A 39 13.82 15.10 7.18
C SER A 39 14.11 13.59 7.34
N GLY A 40 13.46 12.94 8.29
CA GLY A 40 13.49 11.50 8.56
C GLY A 40 12.07 10.94 8.68
N ASP A 41 11.78 10.25 9.77
CA ASP A 41 10.59 9.42 9.86
C ASP A 41 9.42 10.13 10.56
N LEU A 42 8.25 10.07 9.93
CA LEU A 42 6.94 10.28 10.54
C LEU A 42 6.35 8.91 10.87
N ILE A 43 6.24 8.58 12.15
CA ILE A 43 5.71 7.29 12.61
C ILE A 43 4.58 7.55 13.60
N ILE A 44 3.37 7.18 13.21
CA ILE A 44 2.17 7.25 14.04
C ILE A 44 1.56 5.85 14.12
N ALA A 45 1.50 5.25 15.31
CA ALA A 45 1.00 3.87 15.47
C ALA A 45 0.55 3.60 16.92
N ALA A 46 -0.33 2.63 17.14
CA ALA A 46 -0.68 2.15 18.49
C ALA A 46 -1.12 3.26 19.48
N ASN A 47 -1.86 4.27 19.00
CA ASN A 47 -2.43 5.33 19.84
C ASN A 47 -3.92 5.04 20.13
N ALA A 48 -4.71 6.02 20.58
CA ALA A 48 -6.14 5.80 20.77
C ALA A 48 -6.81 5.45 19.42
N ARG A 49 -7.82 4.57 19.44
CA ARG A 49 -8.49 4.11 18.21
C ARG A 49 -9.20 5.23 17.44
N ASN A 50 -9.58 6.30 18.13
CA ASN A 50 -10.22 7.49 17.58
C ASN A 50 -9.20 8.60 17.28
N LEU A 51 -7.90 8.28 17.16
CA LEU A 51 -6.86 9.27 16.93
C LEU A 51 -7.12 10.06 15.64
N LYS A 52 -7.05 11.39 15.78
CA LYS A 52 -7.07 12.34 14.67
C LYS A 52 -5.69 12.99 14.52
N VAL A 53 -5.11 12.91 13.33
CA VAL A 53 -3.80 13.47 13.00
C VAL A 53 -3.98 14.63 12.02
N SER A 54 -3.41 15.78 12.33
CA SER A 54 -3.46 16.96 11.47
C SER A 54 -2.08 17.59 11.33
N LEU A 55 -1.48 17.45 10.14
CA LEU A 55 -0.21 18.09 9.76
C LEU A 55 -0.45 18.92 8.48
N PRO A 56 -1.29 19.97 8.54
CA PRO A 56 -1.81 20.65 7.36
C PRO A 56 -0.74 21.46 6.61
N GLU A 57 0.44 21.68 7.20
CA GLU A 57 1.54 22.40 6.55
C GLU A 57 2.68 21.48 6.09
N LEU A 58 2.59 20.17 6.36
CA LEU A 58 3.65 19.22 6.02
C LEU A 58 3.73 19.07 4.50
N LYS A 59 4.85 19.49 3.91
CA LYS A 59 5.11 19.42 2.46
C LYS A 59 6.03 18.28 2.08
N TRP A 60 6.94 17.89 2.96
CA TRP A 60 7.97 16.91 2.66
C TRP A 60 8.23 16.02 3.86
N VAL A 61 8.36 14.72 3.60
CA VAL A 61 8.79 13.73 4.59
C VAL A 61 9.69 12.68 3.95
N LYS A 62 10.67 12.15 4.68
CA LYS A 62 11.49 11.07 4.13
C LYS A 62 10.71 9.76 4.11
N THR A 63 10.21 9.34 5.27
CA THR A 63 9.41 8.12 5.44
C THR A 63 8.16 8.44 6.23
N ALA A 64 6.99 7.98 5.78
CA ALA A 64 5.74 8.13 6.52
C ALA A 64 5.10 6.76 6.76
N MET A 65 4.82 6.44 8.03
CA MET A 65 4.04 5.29 8.45
C MET A 65 2.91 5.78 9.35
N ILE A 66 1.67 5.63 8.89
CA ILE A 66 0.44 6.00 9.59
C ILE A 66 -0.39 4.74 9.80
N LYS A 67 -0.58 4.39 11.06
CA LYS A 67 -1.30 3.20 11.50
C LYS A 67 -2.30 3.51 12.61
N ASP A 68 -3.38 2.73 12.67
CA ASP A 68 -4.43 2.81 13.70
C ASP A 68 -5.06 4.21 13.86
N THR A 69 -5.24 4.95 12.76
CA THR A 69 -5.70 6.35 12.77
C THR A 69 -7.13 6.50 12.21
N GLU A 70 -7.99 7.26 12.88
CA GLU A 70 -9.40 7.49 12.47
C GLU A 70 -9.53 8.63 11.45
N GLU A 71 -8.71 9.68 11.55
CA GLU A 71 -8.67 10.79 10.58
C GLU A 71 -7.23 11.28 10.39
N VAL A 72 -6.86 11.58 9.15
CA VAL A 72 -5.52 12.12 8.81
C VAL A 72 -5.65 13.28 7.83
N ASN A 73 -5.02 14.42 8.16
CA ASN A 73 -4.89 15.57 7.28
C ASN A 73 -3.42 15.79 6.92
N LEU A 74 -3.12 15.62 5.64
CA LEU A 74 -1.80 15.79 5.00
C LEU A 74 -1.96 16.53 3.66
N ASP A 75 -2.91 17.46 3.58
CA ASP A 75 -3.34 18.08 2.31
C ASP A 75 -2.21 18.79 1.54
N GLU A 76 -1.20 19.31 2.27
CA GLU A 76 -0.04 19.99 1.70
C GLU A 76 1.12 19.06 1.34
N LEU A 77 1.03 17.76 1.62
CA LEU A 77 2.12 16.82 1.41
C LEU A 77 2.39 16.66 -0.09
N GLN A 78 3.60 17.01 -0.51
CA GLN A 78 4.01 17.02 -1.91
C GLN A 78 4.95 15.88 -2.27
N VAL A 79 5.85 15.50 -1.36
CA VAL A 79 6.88 14.50 -1.62
C VAL A 79 7.06 13.60 -0.41
N VAL A 80 7.09 12.29 -0.67
CA VAL A 80 7.63 11.31 0.26
C VAL A 80 8.91 10.74 -0.36
N GLN A 81 10.07 11.01 0.25
CA GLN A 81 11.36 10.67 -0.37
C GLN A 81 11.57 9.15 -0.49
N SER A 82 11.01 8.38 0.42
CA SER A 82 11.10 6.92 0.51
C SER A 82 9.68 6.35 0.48
N SER A 83 9.26 5.65 1.54
CA SER A 83 7.96 4.96 1.62
C SER A 83 6.88 5.81 2.30
N ALA A 84 5.66 5.70 1.76
CA ALA A 84 4.42 6.18 2.37
C ALA A 84 3.51 4.97 2.65
N GLU A 85 3.29 4.68 3.92
CA GLU A 85 2.58 3.48 4.39
C GLU A 85 1.37 3.88 5.23
N PHE A 86 0.18 3.50 4.76
CA PHE A 86 -1.09 3.67 5.46
C PHE A 86 -1.66 2.29 5.76
N ILE A 87 -1.53 1.85 7.00
CA ILE A 87 -1.75 0.47 7.43
C ILE A 87 -2.83 0.41 8.51
N GLU A 88 -3.83 -0.47 8.38
CA GLU A 88 -4.81 -0.75 9.43
C GLU A 88 -5.56 0.50 9.97
N ASN A 89 -5.73 1.54 9.15
CA ASN A 89 -6.42 2.74 9.58
C ASN A 89 -7.95 2.59 9.53
N HIS A 90 -8.62 3.50 10.24
CA HIS A 90 -10.07 3.53 10.39
C HIS A 90 -10.74 4.69 9.64
N PHE A 91 -9.97 5.57 9.01
CA PHE A 91 -10.50 6.61 8.13
C PHE A 91 -11.31 6.02 6.97
N ARG A 92 -12.35 6.75 6.56
CA ARG A 92 -13.12 6.45 5.34
C ARG A 92 -12.54 7.08 4.08
N ASP A 93 -11.79 8.16 4.27
CA ASP A 93 -11.24 8.98 3.21
C ASP A 93 -9.73 9.19 3.43
N LEU A 94 -8.94 8.98 2.38
CA LEU A 94 -7.53 9.37 2.35
C LEU A 94 -7.29 10.32 1.19
N LYS A 95 -6.93 11.57 1.48
CA LYS A 95 -6.70 12.59 0.45
C LYS A 95 -5.27 13.11 0.55
N LEU A 96 -4.55 13.01 -0.56
CA LEU A 96 -3.21 13.57 -0.73
C LEU A 96 -3.17 14.36 -2.05
N PRO A 97 -3.94 15.46 -2.14
CA PRO A 97 -4.20 16.16 -3.40
C PRO A 97 -2.93 16.73 -4.05
N LYS A 98 -1.90 17.03 -3.24
CA LYS A 98 -0.64 17.63 -3.69
C LYS A 98 0.52 16.65 -3.79
N LEU A 99 0.34 15.37 -3.42
CA LEU A 99 1.42 14.39 -3.47
C LEU A 99 1.79 14.12 -4.92
N LYS A 100 3.05 14.40 -5.27
CA LYS A 100 3.59 14.27 -6.63
C LYS A 100 4.36 12.97 -6.83
N SER A 101 5.06 12.51 -5.80
CA SER A 101 5.92 11.34 -5.90
C SER A 101 6.15 10.64 -4.56
N THR A 102 6.31 9.32 -4.60
CA THR A 102 6.95 8.52 -3.55
C THR A 102 8.23 7.89 -4.12
N GLY A 103 9.32 7.87 -3.35
CA GLY A 103 10.59 7.36 -3.86
C GLY A 103 10.69 5.85 -3.93
N THR A 104 10.08 5.14 -2.98
CA THR A 104 10.05 3.67 -2.96
C THR A 104 8.63 3.16 -3.05
N THR A 105 7.89 3.12 -1.94
CA THR A 105 6.61 2.41 -1.90
C THR A 105 5.48 3.35 -1.53
N LEU A 106 4.33 3.22 -2.19
CA LEU A 106 3.05 3.71 -1.71
C LEU A 106 2.18 2.51 -1.34
N SER A 107 1.83 2.40 -0.07
CA SER A 107 1.08 1.26 0.47
C SER A 107 -0.21 1.69 1.16
N LEU A 108 -1.34 1.14 0.70
CA LEU A 108 -2.64 1.20 1.37
C LEU A 108 -3.02 -0.24 1.76
N ILE A 109 -2.80 -0.60 3.03
CA ILE A 109 -2.93 -1.99 3.48
C ILE A 109 -3.93 -2.07 4.64
N ASP A 110 -4.90 -2.98 4.53
CA ASP A 110 -5.84 -3.32 5.60
C ASP A 110 -6.64 -2.12 6.19
N ASN A 111 -6.86 -1.06 5.40
CA ASN A 111 -7.73 0.05 5.81
C ASN A 111 -9.19 -0.34 5.54
N LYS A 112 -9.74 -1.22 6.39
CA LYS A 112 -11.05 -1.90 6.18
C LYS A 112 -12.26 -0.97 6.02
N ARG A 113 -12.13 0.30 6.39
CA ARG A 113 -13.19 1.32 6.28
C ARG A 113 -12.95 2.32 5.14
N LEU A 114 -11.82 2.24 4.45
CA LEU A 114 -11.46 3.15 3.37
C LEU A 114 -12.41 2.97 2.19
N GLU A 115 -13.22 3.99 1.93
CA GLU A 115 -14.20 4.04 0.85
C GLU A 115 -13.69 4.89 -0.32
N ARG A 116 -12.90 5.93 -0.05
CA ARG A 116 -12.35 6.82 -1.09
C ARG A 116 -10.89 7.17 -0.82
N ALA A 117 -10.10 7.13 -1.88
CA ALA A 117 -8.73 7.63 -1.87
C ALA A 117 -8.53 8.62 -3.01
N GLU A 118 -7.74 9.68 -2.82
CA GLU A 118 -7.52 10.72 -3.82
C GLU A 118 -6.03 11.07 -3.94
N PHE A 119 -5.44 10.74 -5.09
CA PHE A 119 -4.05 11.05 -5.44
C PHE A 119 -3.95 11.74 -6.83
N PRO A 120 -4.68 12.84 -7.07
CA PRO A 120 -4.84 13.42 -8.40
C PRO A 120 -3.53 13.97 -8.99
N SER A 121 -2.55 14.33 -8.14
CA SER A 121 -1.26 14.89 -8.57
C SER A 121 -0.12 13.87 -8.58
N LEU A 122 -0.36 12.62 -8.20
CA LEU A 122 0.71 11.62 -8.12
C LEU A 122 1.16 11.23 -9.52
N VAL A 123 2.42 11.48 -9.83
CA VAL A 123 3.02 11.22 -11.15
C VAL A 123 3.87 9.97 -11.14
N GLU A 124 4.56 9.70 -10.04
CA GLU A 124 5.56 8.63 -9.96
C GLU A 124 5.56 7.93 -8.60
N VAL A 125 5.69 6.60 -8.65
CA VAL A 125 6.06 5.75 -7.52
C VAL A 125 7.37 5.06 -7.89
N GLY A 126 8.47 5.43 -7.24
CA GLY A 126 9.81 4.99 -7.66
C GLY A 126 10.09 3.49 -7.45
N GLY A 127 9.31 2.82 -6.61
CA GLY A 127 9.31 1.38 -6.35
C GLY A 127 7.91 0.79 -6.46
N GLY A 128 7.36 0.24 -5.37
CA GLY A 128 6.10 -0.52 -5.40
C GLY A 128 4.84 0.30 -5.14
N LEU A 129 3.75 -0.02 -5.83
CA LEU A 129 2.40 0.46 -5.52
C LEU A 129 1.57 -0.70 -4.98
N MET A 130 1.13 -0.62 -3.73
CA MET A 130 0.41 -1.69 -3.04
C MET A 130 -0.94 -1.19 -2.54
N VAL A 131 -2.03 -1.82 -3.00
CA VAL A 131 -3.39 -1.61 -2.50
C VAL A 131 -3.95 -2.96 -2.12
N ILE A 132 -3.88 -3.29 -0.84
CA ILE A 132 -4.10 -4.65 -0.34
C ILE A 132 -5.16 -4.63 0.76
N ASN A 133 -6.18 -5.47 0.60
CA ASN A 133 -7.17 -5.79 1.62
C ASN A 133 -7.93 -4.57 2.19
N ASN A 134 -8.30 -3.63 1.33
CA ASN A 134 -9.17 -2.50 1.67
C ASN A 134 -10.62 -2.84 1.30
N ASP A 135 -11.35 -3.54 2.17
CA ASP A 135 -12.66 -4.19 1.91
C ASP A 135 -13.77 -3.27 1.34
N LYS A 136 -13.63 -1.95 1.48
CA LYS A 136 -14.61 -0.95 1.01
C LYS A 136 -14.11 -0.13 -0.19
N LEU A 137 -12.88 -0.36 -0.64
CA LEU A 137 -12.28 0.31 -1.78
C LEU A 137 -12.37 -0.58 -3.02
N ASN A 138 -13.60 -0.73 -3.55
CA ASN A 138 -13.87 -1.64 -4.65
C ASN A 138 -13.42 -1.10 -6.03
N GLN A 139 -13.13 0.20 -6.14
CA GLN A 139 -12.69 0.86 -7.37
C GLN A 139 -11.35 1.56 -7.16
N ILE A 140 -10.41 1.34 -8.09
CA ILE A 140 -9.08 1.96 -8.07
C ILE A 140 -8.91 2.81 -9.34
N ASP A 141 -9.47 4.02 -9.36
CA ASP A 141 -9.46 4.93 -10.50
C ASP A 141 -8.96 6.35 -10.15
N PHE A 142 -8.38 6.50 -8.95
CA PHE A 142 -8.00 7.79 -8.36
C PHE A 142 -6.56 8.25 -8.68
N PHE A 143 -5.80 7.48 -9.47
CA PHE A 143 -4.44 7.81 -9.92
C PHE A 143 -4.43 8.51 -11.28
N SER A 144 -5.06 9.69 -11.35
CA SER A 144 -5.33 10.36 -12.65
C SER A 144 -4.08 10.79 -13.44
N GLN A 145 -2.95 11.00 -12.76
CA GLN A 145 -1.70 11.48 -13.36
C GLN A 145 -0.52 10.50 -13.23
N LEU A 146 -0.74 9.30 -12.69
CA LEU A 146 0.33 8.33 -12.46
C LEU A 146 0.87 7.85 -13.81
N LYS A 147 2.18 8.07 -14.05
CA LYS A 147 2.86 7.74 -15.31
C LYS A 147 3.78 6.55 -15.17
N SER A 148 4.38 6.34 -14.00
CA SER A 148 5.38 5.29 -13.81
C SER A 148 5.36 4.69 -12.43
N VAL A 149 5.57 3.37 -12.40
CA VAL A 149 5.88 2.58 -11.21
C VAL A 149 7.22 1.89 -11.44
N GLY A 150 8.22 2.21 -10.61
CA GLY A 150 9.59 1.73 -10.80
C GLY A 150 9.81 0.29 -10.34
N GLY A 151 8.88 -0.27 -9.56
CA GLY A 151 8.83 -1.67 -9.14
C GLY A 151 7.53 -2.32 -9.59
N ALA A 152 6.89 -3.06 -8.67
CA ALA A 152 5.66 -3.79 -8.96
C ALA A 152 4.39 -3.03 -8.55
N ILE A 153 3.29 -3.31 -9.25
CA ILE A 153 1.93 -2.99 -8.80
C ILE A 153 1.35 -4.27 -8.18
N GLU A 154 0.84 -4.18 -6.96
CA GLU A 154 0.14 -5.27 -6.29
C GLU A 154 -1.22 -4.78 -5.77
N LEU A 155 -2.29 -5.36 -6.34
CA LEU A 155 -3.67 -5.05 -6.02
C LEU A 155 -4.34 -6.34 -5.53
N GLU A 156 -4.82 -6.34 -4.29
CA GLU A 156 -5.46 -7.50 -3.67
C GLU A 156 -6.69 -7.08 -2.86
N GLY A 157 -7.81 -7.78 -3.02
CA GLY A 157 -9.03 -7.53 -2.24
C GLY A 157 -10.32 -7.67 -3.06
N ASP A 158 -11.41 -7.11 -2.55
CA ASP A 158 -12.71 -7.08 -3.24
C ASP A 158 -12.74 -5.95 -4.29
N ILE A 159 -11.94 -6.07 -5.34
CA ILE A 159 -11.76 -5.01 -6.36
C ILE A 159 -12.60 -5.35 -7.59
N ASP A 160 -13.57 -4.50 -7.92
CA ASP A 160 -14.42 -4.65 -9.09
C ASP A 160 -13.72 -4.17 -10.37
N GLU A 161 -12.94 -3.09 -10.29
CA GLU A 161 -12.18 -2.53 -11.42
C GLU A 161 -11.01 -1.64 -10.95
N ASN A 162 -10.00 -1.47 -11.81
CA ASN A 162 -8.98 -0.43 -11.68
C ASN A 162 -8.72 0.23 -13.03
N LYS A 163 -8.35 1.52 -13.03
CA LYS A 163 -8.02 2.28 -14.24
C LYS A 163 -6.77 3.12 -14.05
N PHE A 164 -5.79 2.90 -14.92
CA PHE A 164 -4.54 3.65 -14.93
C PHE A 164 -4.39 4.52 -16.19
N LYS A 165 -5.20 5.58 -16.28
CA LYS A 165 -5.40 6.41 -17.48
C LYS A 165 -4.13 6.96 -18.14
N GLN A 166 -3.07 7.21 -17.36
CA GLN A 166 -1.84 7.86 -17.83
C GLN A 166 -0.59 6.99 -17.61
N LEU A 167 -0.75 5.75 -17.13
CA LEU A 167 0.37 4.87 -16.81
C LEU A 167 1.04 4.45 -18.11
N LYS A 168 2.37 4.58 -18.15
CA LYS A 168 3.19 4.29 -19.32
C LYS A 168 4.13 3.13 -19.09
N VAL A 169 4.60 2.96 -17.86
CA VAL A 169 5.59 1.96 -17.53
C VAL A 169 5.43 1.43 -16.11
N VAL A 170 5.53 0.11 -15.98
CA VAL A 170 5.76 -0.62 -14.74
C VAL A 170 7.01 -1.46 -14.97
N LYS A 171 8.10 -1.16 -14.28
CA LYS A 171 9.38 -1.88 -14.52
C LYS A 171 9.44 -3.26 -13.84
N GLY A 172 8.55 -3.50 -12.89
CA GLY A 172 8.39 -4.79 -12.22
C GLY A 172 7.10 -5.48 -12.64
N SER A 173 6.58 -6.32 -11.75
CA SER A 173 5.38 -7.12 -12.02
C SER A 173 4.08 -6.32 -11.86
N ALA A 174 3.01 -6.77 -12.50
CA ALA A 174 1.65 -6.36 -12.17
C ALA A 174 0.88 -7.57 -11.62
N ILE A 175 0.43 -7.47 -10.37
CA ILE A 175 -0.24 -8.56 -9.66
C ILE A 175 -1.63 -8.06 -9.26
N MET A 176 -2.66 -8.75 -9.74
CA MET A 176 -4.05 -8.53 -9.38
C MET A 176 -4.63 -9.82 -8.80
N LYS A 177 -5.11 -9.75 -7.57
CA LYS A 177 -5.82 -10.84 -6.90
C LYS A 177 -7.14 -10.29 -6.37
N SER A 178 -8.13 -10.26 -7.24
CA SER A 178 -9.47 -9.84 -6.86
C SER A 178 -10.28 -11.02 -6.34
N SER A 179 -11.04 -10.80 -5.26
CA SER A 179 -12.09 -11.69 -4.79
C SER A 179 -13.46 -11.38 -5.40
N SER A 180 -13.58 -10.29 -6.16
CA SER A 180 -14.82 -9.90 -6.85
C SER A 180 -15.04 -10.75 -8.11
N ASN A 181 -16.27 -11.25 -8.27
CA ASN A 181 -16.73 -11.92 -9.49
C ASN A 181 -17.02 -10.95 -10.64
N LYS A 182 -16.94 -9.63 -10.40
CA LYS A 182 -17.09 -8.63 -11.46
C LYS A 182 -15.78 -8.29 -12.15
N PHE A 183 -14.64 -8.67 -11.55
CA PHE A 183 -13.34 -8.34 -12.08
C PHE A 183 -12.99 -9.21 -13.30
N ASP A 184 -12.77 -8.57 -14.45
CA ASP A 184 -12.37 -9.25 -15.68
C ASP A 184 -10.85 -9.21 -15.85
N CYS A 185 -10.21 -10.35 -15.55
CA CYS A 185 -8.77 -10.50 -15.74
C CYS A 185 -8.33 -10.37 -17.19
N LYS A 186 -9.15 -10.80 -18.15
CA LYS A 186 -8.78 -10.71 -19.56
C LYS A 186 -8.76 -9.25 -20.01
N ASP A 187 -9.80 -8.49 -19.66
CA ASP A 187 -9.87 -7.06 -19.93
C ASP A 187 -8.71 -6.30 -19.29
N TRP A 188 -8.44 -6.56 -18.00
CA TRP A 188 -7.33 -5.93 -17.28
C TRP A 188 -5.97 -6.22 -17.92
N VAL A 189 -5.69 -7.49 -18.25
CA VAL A 189 -4.43 -7.87 -18.91
C VAL A 189 -4.30 -7.17 -20.26
N ASP A 190 -5.32 -7.24 -21.11
CA ASP A 190 -5.25 -6.75 -22.47
C ASP A 190 -5.23 -5.21 -22.55
N ASN A 191 -6.00 -4.52 -21.70
CA ASN A 191 -6.25 -3.09 -21.82
C ASN A 191 -5.53 -2.21 -20.79
N GLU A 192 -5.17 -2.73 -19.61
CA GLU A 192 -4.57 -1.92 -18.55
C GLU A 192 -3.06 -2.18 -18.36
N VAL A 193 -2.59 -3.44 -18.44
CA VAL A 193 -1.21 -3.78 -18.03
C VAL A 193 -0.28 -4.34 -19.12
N SER A 194 -0.79 -5.04 -20.14
CA SER A 194 0.07 -5.72 -21.13
C SER A 194 0.99 -4.77 -21.89
N SER A 195 0.54 -3.55 -22.19
CA SER A 195 1.33 -2.57 -22.93
C SER A 195 2.29 -1.75 -22.06
N VAL A 196 2.19 -1.81 -20.73
CA VAL A 196 2.97 -0.95 -19.82
C VAL A 196 3.96 -1.72 -18.93
N VAL A 197 3.74 -3.01 -18.68
CA VAL A 197 4.66 -3.83 -17.89
C VAL A 197 5.92 -4.17 -18.70
N ARG A 198 7.11 -3.98 -18.10
CA ARG A 198 8.43 -4.16 -18.69
C ARG A 198 9.33 -4.89 -17.70
N GLY A 199 9.13 -6.20 -17.58
CA GLY A 199 9.86 -7.08 -16.68
C GLY A 199 8.96 -7.82 -15.69
N GLY A 200 9.47 -8.92 -15.12
CA GLY A 200 8.76 -9.69 -14.11
C GLY A 200 7.61 -10.52 -14.66
N LYS A 201 6.41 -10.33 -14.10
CA LYS A 201 5.20 -11.06 -14.50
C LYS A 201 3.94 -10.19 -14.45
N ILE A 202 2.96 -10.54 -15.27
CA ILE A 202 1.56 -10.17 -15.09
C ILE A 202 0.87 -11.37 -14.46
N GLU A 203 0.29 -11.20 -13.28
CA GLU A 203 -0.47 -12.21 -12.57
C GLU A 203 -1.88 -11.69 -12.31
N CYS A 204 -2.92 -12.42 -12.72
CA CYS A 204 -4.30 -12.03 -12.47
C CYS A 204 -5.16 -13.19 -11.97
N GLY A 205 -5.89 -12.98 -10.88
CA GLY A 205 -6.98 -13.82 -10.40
C GLY A 205 -8.22 -13.00 -10.11
N SER A 206 -9.39 -13.52 -10.48
CA SER A 206 -10.70 -12.94 -10.17
C SER A 206 -11.49 -13.80 -9.18
N GLY A 207 -12.58 -13.24 -8.66
CA GLY A 207 -13.51 -13.89 -7.73
C GLY A 207 -14.24 -15.12 -8.27
N ASP A 208 -14.03 -15.48 -9.54
CA ASP A 208 -14.56 -16.70 -10.15
C ASP A 208 -13.52 -17.83 -10.25
N SER A 209 -12.23 -17.55 -10.03
CA SER A 209 -11.15 -18.53 -10.17
C SER A 209 -10.39 -18.78 -8.86
N GLU A 210 -10.09 -20.05 -8.58
CA GLU A 210 -9.15 -20.45 -7.51
C GLU A 210 -7.68 -20.25 -7.90
N PHE A 211 -7.41 -20.14 -9.20
CA PHE A 211 -6.07 -20.00 -9.77
C PHE A 211 -5.88 -18.63 -10.42
N THR A 212 -4.63 -18.18 -10.47
CA THR A 212 -4.23 -16.99 -11.24
C THR A 212 -3.63 -17.37 -12.58
N GLU A 213 -3.92 -16.59 -13.61
CA GLU A 213 -3.13 -16.62 -14.85
C GLU A 213 -1.82 -15.87 -14.60
N VAL A 214 -0.69 -16.47 -14.99
CA VAL A 214 0.63 -15.86 -14.87
C VAL A 214 1.30 -15.80 -16.23
N ILE A 215 1.68 -14.61 -16.66
CA ILE A 215 2.42 -14.33 -17.89
C ILE A 215 3.77 -13.74 -17.48
N HIS A 216 4.87 -14.36 -17.86
CA HIS A 216 6.22 -13.83 -17.60
C HIS A 216 6.66 -12.91 -18.74
N LEU A 217 7.31 -11.80 -18.39
CA LEU A 217 7.79 -10.79 -19.33
C LEU A 217 9.28 -10.52 -19.13
N ASP A 218 9.98 -10.28 -20.22
CA ASP A 218 11.34 -9.73 -20.16
C ASP A 218 11.32 -8.19 -20.02
N GLU A 219 12.50 -7.57 -19.94
CA GLU A 219 12.67 -6.12 -19.81
C GLU A 219 12.17 -5.32 -21.02
N SER A 220 12.04 -5.96 -22.18
CA SER A 220 11.46 -5.35 -23.39
C SER A 220 9.92 -5.38 -23.40
N GLY A 221 9.32 -6.17 -22.51
CA GLY A 221 7.89 -6.43 -22.45
C GLY A 221 7.43 -7.61 -23.31
N GLU A 222 8.37 -8.44 -23.79
CA GLU A 222 8.04 -9.63 -24.56
C GLU A 222 7.63 -10.79 -23.63
N ARG A 223 6.60 -11.54 -24.03
CA ARG A 223 6.10 -12.68 -23.27
C ARG A 223 7.06 -13.86 -23.40
N THR A 224 7.61 -14.33 -22.29
CA THR A 224 8.60 -15.43 -22.28
C THR A 224 8.01 -16.79 -21.93
N SER A 225 7.03 -16.83 -21.04
CA SER A 225 6.33 -18.07 -20.65
C SER A 225 4.98 -17.80 -19.99
N ARG A 226 4.18 -18.85 -19.85
CA ARG A 226 2.87 -18.82 -19.18
C ARG A 226 2.79 -19.92 -18.13
N SER A 227 2.24 -19.61 -16.98
CA SER A 227 2.02 -20.54 -15.88
C SER A 227 0.71 -20.22 -15.14
N THR A 228 0.43 -20.96 -14.07
CA THR A 228 -0.72 -20.71 -13.19
C THR A 228 -0.25 -20.56 -11.76
N GLY A 229 -0.86 -19.65 -11.02
CA GLY A 229 -0.62 -19.44 -9.59
C GLY A 229 -1.89 -19.67 -8.77
N ARG A 230 -1.87 -19.33 -7.49
CA ARG A 230 -3.01 -19.48 -6.57
C ARG A 230 -3.64 -18.12 -6.28
N ASN A 231 -4.97 -18.04 -6.37
CA ASN A 231 -5.68 -16.81 -6.04
C ASN A 231 -5.87 -16.67 -4.53
N SER A 232 -4.92 -15.99 -3.86
CA SER A 232 -4.95 -15.80 -2.40
C SER A 232 -6.18 -15.03 -1.89
N ALA A 233 -6.81 -14.21 -2.72
CA ALA A 233 -8.01 -13.44 -2.35
C ALA A 233 -9.23 -14.34 -2.06
N LYS A 234 -9.25 -15.58 -2.57
CA LYS A 234 -10.28 -16.59 -2.23
C LYS A 234 -9.97 -17.40 -0.98
N THR A 235 -8.70 -17.54 -0.61
CA THR A 235 -8.31 -18.40 0.53
C THR A 235 -8.64 -17.84 1.91
N SER A 236 -9.16 -16.61 2.00
CA SER A 236 -9.51 -15.96 3.28
C SER A 236 -10.85 -16.43 3.90
N LYS A 237 -11.57 -17.40 3.31
CA LYS A 237 -12.85 -17.89 3.86
C LYS A 237 -12.86 -19.28 4.50
N ASN A 238 -11.75 -20.01 4.56
CA ASN A 238 -11.67 -21.20 5.40
C ASN A 238 -10.25 -21.42 5.89
N GLY A 239 -10.06 -21.31 7.21
CA GLY A 239 -8.90 -21.87 7.87
C GLY A 239 -8.86 -23.37 7.66
N SER A 240 -8.01 -23.82 6.75
CA SER A 240 -7.41 -25.15 6.79
C SER A 240 -6.12 -25.10 6.01
N SER A 241 -5.00 -25.12 6.73
CA SER A 241 -3.68 -25.41 6.22
C SER A 241 -3.71 -26.71 5.41
N ILE A 242 -3.60 -26.60 4.08
CA ILE A 242 -3.16 -27.74 3.27
C ILE A 242 -1.64 -27.71 3.34
N ILE A 243 -1.12 -28.49 4.29
CA ILE A 243 0.28 -28.88 4.38
C ILE A 243 0.53 -29.78 3.18
N ASP A 244 1.36 -29.32 2.24
CA ASP A 244 1.92 -30.21 1.23
C ASP A 244 2.95 -31.12 1.92
N SER A 245 2.66 -32.42 1.90
CA SER A 245 3.41 -33.43 2.61
C SER A 245 4.63 -33.87 1.82
N SER A 246 5.80 -33.34 2.16
CA SER A 246 7.07 -34.03 1.91
C SER A 246 8.14 -33.62 2.92
N GLY A 247 8.45 -34.51 3.87
CA GLY A 247 9.75 -34.56 4.55
C GLY A 247 9.83 -34.15 6.03
N VAL A 248 9.53 -35.10 6.92
CA VAL A 248 10.23 -35.45 8.18
C VAL A 248 10.62 -34.33 9.19
N GLY A 249 10.00 -34.39 10.39
CA GLY A 249 10.72 -34.37 11.67
C GLY A 249 10.51 -33.20 12.65
N GLY A 250 9.64 -33.41 13.67
CA GLY A 250 9.94 -33.13 15.08
C GLY A 250 9.82 -31.70 15.67
N ASN A 251 8.84 -31.58 16.59
CA ASN A 251 8.73 -30.73 17.80
C ASN A 251 8.35 -29.22 17.74
N SER A 252 7.13 -28.99 18.25
CA SER A 252 6.65 -28.02 19.28
C SER A 252 7.03 -26.53 19.27
N ASP A 253 5.95 -25.74 19.43
CA ASP A 253 5.82 -24.38 19.99
C ASP A 253 6.33 -23.18 19.18
N MET A 254 5.41 -22.42 18.59
CA MET A 254 5.13 -21.03 19.01
C MET A 254 4.02 -20.37 18.18
N LEU A 255 3.05 -19.76 18.87
CA LEU A 255 2.17 -18.72 18.36
C LEU A 255 2.99 -17.55 17.81
N SER A 256 2.80 -17.22 16.54
CA SER A 256 3.25 -15.95 15.96
C SER A 256 2.18 -15.44 15.00
N LEU A 257 1.52 -14.35 15.38
CA LEU A 257 0.77 -13.50 14.44
C LEU A 257 1.80 -12.93 13.46
N GLY A 258 1.86 -13.50 12.25
CA GLY A 258 2.69 -12.98 11.17
C GLY A 258 2.10 -11.68 10.63
N MET A 259 2.55 -10.54 11.15
CA MET A 259 2.62 -9.31 10.35
C MET A 259 3.57 -9.61 9.18
N ALA A 260 3.04 -9.60 7.95
CA ALA A 260 3.86 -9.60 6.77
C ALA A 260 4.58 -8.25 6.66
N LEU A 261 5.75 -8.16 7.31
CA LEU A 261 6.76 -7.17 6.99
C LEU A 261 7.23 -7.48 5.56
N VAL A 262 6.68 -6.75 4.59
CA VAL A 262 7.21 -6.76 3.22
C VAL A 262 8.54 -6.03 3.25
N VAL A 263 9.61 -6.78 3.48
CA VAL A 263 10.98 -6.30 3.28
C VAL A 263 11.18 -6.17 1.78
N VAL A 264 10.99 -4.95 1.25
CA VAL A 264 11.45 -4.61 -0.09
C VAL A 264 12.97 -4.58 -0.05
N ALA A 265 13.60 -5.69 -0.43
CA ALA A 265 15.04 -5.75 -0.63
C ALA A 265 15.41 -4.82 -1.79
N GLY A 266 15.96 -3.65 -1.48
CA GLY A 266 16.58 -2.77 -2.46
C GLY A 266 17.79 -3.46 -3.07
N ILE A 267 17.71 -3.81 -4.35
CA ILE A 267 18.88 -4.21 -5.12
C ILE A 267 19.69 -2.94 -5.38
N VAL A 268 20.78 -2.78 -4.62
CA VAL A 268 21.86 -1.86 -4.94
C VAL A 268 22.72 -2.54 -6.00
N ILE A 269 22.64 -2.07 -7.25
CA ILE A 269 23.61 -2.44 -8.28
C ILE A 269 24.79 -1.49 -8.09
N GLY A 270 25.92 -2.03 -7.64
CA GLY A 270 27.23 -1.39 -7.67
C GLY A 270 27.94 -1.59 -9.00
#